data_AF-A0A1T4U1S8-F1
#
_entry.id   AF-A0A1T4U1S8-F1
#
_cell.length_a   1.000
_cell.length_b   1.000
_cell.length_c   1.000
_cell.angle_alpha   90.00
_cell.angle_beta   90.00
_cell.angle_gamma   90.00
#
_symmetry.space_group_name_H-M   'P 1'
#
loop_
_entity.id
_entity.type
_entity.pdbx_description
1 polymer ?
#
loop_
_entity_poly.entity_id
_entity_poly.type
_entity_poly.pdbx_seq_one_letter_code
_entity_poly.pdbx_strand_id
1 'polypeptide(L)'
;MLVDPEKTTAMLKPIGKSSSLKSWEGDQWEIGGGTTWGWFSYDPELNLVYYGTGNPSTWNPSQRPGDNKYSMTIMARDADTGMAKWLYQMTPHDEWDYDGINEMILVDKKFNGKDRKLLVRFDRNGFGYTLDRVTGELLVAEKFDPAVNWATHVDMETGVPQVVAKDSTGQNGEDVDTKGICPAALGSKDQQPATYSPRTGLFYVPTNHVCMNYEPFEVSYTAGQPYVGATLSMFPAPDSHGGLGNFIAWDAEKGEIVWSLPEPLSVWSGALATGGGVVFYGTLEGYLKAVDEKTGKELYRFKTPSGIIGNVNTYMHDGKQYIAVLSGIGGWAGIGMAAGLEGDTDGLGAVGAYRKLSDYTQLGGVLTVFALPN
;
A
#
# COMPACT_ATOMS: atom_id res chain seq x y z
N MET A 1 -24.77 -1.88 0.03
CA MET A 1 -23.66 -2.83 -0.24
C MET A 1 -24.21 -4.23 -0.41
N LEU A 2 -23.71 -5.01 -1.38
CA LEU A 2 -24.10 -6.41 -1.59
C LEU A 2 -23.35 -7.33 -0.61
N VAL A 3 -24.02 -7.69 0.48
CA VAL A 3 -23.56 -8.64 1.50
C VAL A 3 -24.73 -9.47 2.01
N ASP A 4 -24.46 -10.69 2.46
CA ASP A 4 -25.40 -11.53 3.18
C ASP A 4 -25.03 -11.44 4.68
N PRO A 5 -25.86 -10.82 5.54
CA PRO A 5 -25.51 -10.58 6.94
C PRO A 5 -25.28 -11.86 7.75
N GLU A 6 -25.78 -13.01 7.27
CA GLU A 6 -25.65 -14.31 7.95
C GLU A 6 -24.56 -15.19 7.34
N LYS A 7 -24.15 -14.93 6.09
CA LYS A 7 -23.16 -15.75 5.37
C LYS A 7 -21.86 -15.04 5.05
N THR A 8 -21.89 -13.75 4.76
CA THR A 8 -20.67 -12.96 4.60
C THR A 8 -19.95 -12.93 5.94
N THR A 9 -18.70 -13.38 5.98
CA THR A 9 -17.92 -13.43 7.21
C THR A 9 -16.92 -12.28 7.32
N ALA A 10 -16.59 -11.88 8.55
CA ALA A 10 -15.38 -11.14 8.87
C ALA A 10 -14.74 -11.79 10.09
N MET A 11 -13.44 -12.04 10.04
CA MET A 11 -12.74 -12.85 11.06
C MET A 11 -13.49 -14.16 11.36
N LEU A 12 -13.90 -14.86 10.30
CA LEU A 12 -14.63 -16.15 10.33
C LEU A 12 -16.01 -16.13 11.00
N LYS A 13 -16.55 -14.96 11.34
CA LYS A 13 -17.88 -14.81 11.96
C LYS A 13 -18.82 -14.03 11.02
N PRO A 14 -20.13 -14.34 10.97
CA PRO A 14 -21.08 -13.54 10.20
C PRO A 14 -21.03 -12.06 10.61
N ILE A 15 -21.08 -11.17 9.62
CA ILE A 15 -20.99 -9.72 9.86
C ILE A 15 -22.22 -9.13 10.55
N GLY A 16 -23.36 -9.82 10.48
CA GLY A 16 -24.63 -9.35 11.02
C GLY A 16 -25.28 -8.22 10.20
N LYS A 17 -26.52 -7.88 10.58
CA LYS A 17 -27.31 -6.84 9.89
C LYS A 17 -26.74 -5.45 10.13
N SER A 18 -26.72 -4.65 9.07
CA SER A 18 -26.31 -3.23 9.08
C SER A 18 -24.90 -3.00 9.61
N SER A 19 -24.00 -3.95 9.37
CA SER A 19 -22.62 -3.94 9.87
C SER A 19 -21.80 -2.70 9.48
N SER A 20 -22.08 -2.12 8.30
CA SER A 20 -21.52 -0.83 7.89
C SER A 20 -22.23 0.34 8.59
N LEU A 21 -23.55 0.46 8.46
CA LEU A 21 -24.31 1.60 8.99
C LEU A 21 -24.14 1.77 10.52
N LYS A 22 -23.94 0.68 11.27
CA LYS A 22 -23.70 0.72 12.73
C LYS A 22 -22.33 1.30 13.12
N SER A 23 -21.39 1.40 12.18
CA SER A 23 -20.05 1.94 12.42
C SER A 23 -19.87 3.38 11.93
N TRP A 24 -20.97 4.05 11.60
CA TRP A 24 -20.99 5.45 11.19
C TRP A 24 -21.99 6.21 12.05
N GLU A 25 -21.75 7.50 12.24
CA GLU A 25 -22.70 8.40 12.88
C GLU A 25 -23.68 8.95 11.84
N GLY A 26 -24.97 8.76 12.09
CA GLY A 26 -26.04 9.23 11.21
C GLY A 26 -25.82 8.82 9.75
N ASP A 27 -25.90 9.80 8.85
CA ASP A 27 -25.77 9.60 7.40
C ASP A 27 -24.38 9.96 6.85
N GLN A 28 -23.35 10.07 7.71
CA GLN A 28 -21.98 10.35 7.28
C GLN A 28 -21.43 9.33 6.26
N TRP A 29 -21.97 8.11 6.24
CA TRP A 29 -21.61 7.08 5.26
C TRP A 29 -21.90 7.51 3.80
N GLU A 30 -22.82 8.45 3.55
CA GLU A 30 -23.11 8.98 2.20
C GLU A 30 -21.92 9.75 1.61
N ILE A 31 -21.09 10.33 2.47
CA ILE A 31 -19.84 11.02 2.13
C ILE A 31 -18.60 10.28 2.63
N GLY A 32 -18.75 9.03 3.06
CA GLY A 32 -17.76 8.28 3.87
C GLY A 32 -16.58 7.64 3.11
N GLY A 33 -16.37 7.97 1.84
CA GLY A 33 -15.20 7.51 1.09
C GLY A 33 -15.20 6.01 0.80
N GLY A 34 -14.09 5.33 1.09
CA GLY A 34 -13.91 3.89 0.83
C GLY A 34 -13.71 3.55 -0.65
N THR A 35 -13.05 4.45 -1.40
CA THR A 35 -12.87 4.32 -2.86
C THR A 35 -11.93 3.16 -3.23
N THR A 36 -11.90 2.73 -4.49
CA THR A 36 -11.29 1.44 -4.91
C THR A 36 -10.34 1.58 -6.09
N TRP A 37 -9.33 2.44 -5.94
CA TRP A 37 -8.45 2.88 -7.03
C TRP A 37 -7.16 2.05 -7.18
N GLY A 38 -7.02 0.96 -6.41
CA GLY A 38 -5.86 0.07 -6.46
C GLY A 38 -5.99 -1.06 -7.49
N TRP A 39 -5.45 -2.22 -7.14
CA TRP A 39 -5.36 -3.39 -8.03
C TRP A 39 -6.34 -4.48 -7.63
N PHE A 40 -6.92 -5.15 -8.62
CA PHE A 40 -7.84 -6.27 -8.40
C PHE A 40 -7.17 -7.59 -8.79
N SER A 41 -7.37 -8.62 -7.98
CA SER A 41 -6.99 -9.99 -8.34
C SER A 41 -8.22 -10.89 -8.39
N TYR A 42 -8.06 -12.06 -9.01
CA TYR A 42 -9.17 -12.97 -9.27
C TYR A 42 -8.70 -14.41 -9.15
N ASP A 43 -9.47 -15.24 -8.42
CA ASP A 43 -9.29 -16.70 -8.41
C ASP A 43 -10.43 -17.36 -9.19
N PRO A 44 -10.17 -17.94 -10.38
CA PRO A 44 -11.19 -18.59 -11.19
C PRO A 44 -11.76 -19.86 -10.58
N GLU A 45 -11.04 -20.56 -9.69
CA GLU A 45 -11.57 -21.76 -9.03
C GLU A 45 -12.60 -21.39 -7.95
N LEU A 46 -12.48 -20.19 -7.39
CA LEU A 46 -13.36 -19.70 -6.33
C LEU A 46 -14.45 -18.76 -6.86
N ASN A 47 -14.33 -18.28 -8.10
CA ASN A 47 -15.12 -17.19 -8.68
C ASN A 47 -15.07 -15.90 -7.84
N LEU A 48 -13.93 -15.61 -7.21
CA LEU A 48 -13.79 -14.47 -6.30
C LEU A 48 -12.84 -13.41 -6.86
N VAL A 49 -13.32 -12.17 -6.90
CA VAL A 49 -12.53 -10.95 -7.10
C VAL A 49 -12.12 -10.40 -5.74
N TYR A 50 -10.84 -10.06 -5.62
CA TYR A 50 -10.27 -9.48 -4.41
C TYR A 50 -9.78 -8.07 -4.67
N TYR A 51 -10.13 -7.14 -3.79
CA TYR A 51 -9.69 -5.75 -3.86
C TYR A 51 -9.73 -5.08 -2.49
N GLY A 52 -9.07 -3.93 -2.38
CA GLY A 52 -9.04 -3.12 -1.18
C GLY A 52 -9.87 -1.85 -1.30
N THR A 53 -10.51 -1.41 -0.22
CA THR A 53 -11.12 -0.08 -0.13
C THR A 53 -10.20 0.90 0.59
N GLY A 54 -10.21 2.14 0.14
CA GLY A 54 -9.43 3.25 0.67
C GLY A 54 -10.01 3.88 1.94
N ASN A 55 -9.54 5.09 2.21
CA ASN A 55 -9.81 5.85 3.42
C ASN A 55 -11.28 6.26 3.63
N PRO A 56 -11.70 6.48 4.89
CA PRO A 56 -13.05 6.89 5.24
C PRO A 56 -13.32 8.40 5.01
N SER A 57 -12.99 8.92 3.83
CA SER A 57 -13.18 10.33 3.39
C SER A 57 -12.31 11.37 4.09
N THR A 58 -12.88 12.17 4.98
CA THR A 58 -12.18 13.21 5.74
C THR A 58 -11.06 12.60 6.57
N TRP A 59 -9.97 13.33 6.64
CA TRP A 59 -8.73 13.01 7.33
C TRP A 59 -8.78 13.35 8.81
N ASN A 60 -9.81 14.09 9.23
CA ASN A 60 -10.09 14.33 10.62
C ASN A 60 -11.00 13.22 11.20
N PRO A 61 -10.48 12.31 12.05
CA PRO A 61 -11.25 11.20 12.60
C PRO A 61 -12.35 11.64 13.58
N SER A 62 -12.19 12.79 14.25
CA SER A 62 -13.14 13.29 15.26
C SER A 62 -14.52 13.60 14.67
N GLN A 63 -14.59 13.98 13.39
CA GLN A 63 -15.85 14.24 12.67
C GLN A 63 -16.58 12.98 12.22
N ARG A 64 -15.99 11.79 12.39
CA ARG A 64 -16.55 10.51 11.89
C ARG A 64 -16.34 9.36 12.87
N PRO A 65 -16.90 9.43 14.09
CA PRO A 65 -16.71 8.41 15.11
C PRO A 65 -17.23 7.03 14.67
N GLY A 66 -16.53 5.99 15.09
CA GLY A 66 -16.85 4.58 14.81
C GLY A 66 -15.88 3.93 13.82
N ASP A 67 -15.95 2.59 13.68
CA ASP A 67 -15.01 1.84 12.84
C ASP A 67 -15.00 2.24 11.35
N ASN A 68 -16.00 3.02 10.89
CA ASN A 68 -16.13 3.50 9.51
C ASN A 68 -16.19 2.38 8.45
N LYS A 69 -16.80 1.23 8.79
CA LYS A 69 -16.87 0.08 7.89
C LYS A 69 -17.69 0.40 6.63
N TYR A 70 -17.29 -0.03 5.45
CA TYR A 70 -16.15 -0.89 5.14
C TYR A 70 -15.06 -0.12 4.38
N SER A 71 -14.56 0.99 4.94
CA SER A 71 -13.28 1.58 4.54
C SER A 71 -12.13 0.65 4.94
N MET A 72 -10.93 0.84 4.38
CA MET A 72 -9.71 0.10 4.76
C MET A 72 -9.86 -1.42 4.82
N THR A 73 -10.62 -2.00 3.89
CA THR A 73 -11.11 -3.37 3.96
C THR A 73 -10.64 -4.18 2.76
N ILE A 74 -10.12 -5.37 3.02
CA ILE A 74 -9.97 -6.43 2.03
C ILE A 74 -11.36 -7.00 1.73
N MET A 75 -11.74 -6.94 0.46
CA MET A 75 -13.02 -7.42 -0.05
C MET A 75 -12.79 -8.70 -0.86
N ALA A 76 -13.56 -9.75 -0.60
CA ALA A 76 -13.65 -10.91 -1.49
C ALA A 76 -15.09 -11.07 -1.98
N ARG A 77 -15.33 -10.83 -3.28
CA ARG A 77 -16.67 -10.81 -3.88
C ARG A 77 -16.80 -11.80 -5.00
N ASP A 78 -17.97 -12.42 -5.08
CA ASP A 78 -18.35 -13.24 -6.24
C ASP A 78 -18.38 -12.37 -7.51
N ALA A 79 -17.74 -12.86 -8.58
CA ALA A 79 -17.51 -12.08 -9.78
C ALA A 79 -18.79 -11.80 -10.59
N ASP A 80 -19.78 -12.70 -10.52
CA ASP A 80 -21.03 -12.59 -11.25
C ASP A 80 -22.07 -11.72 -10.53
N THR A 81 -22.13 -11.85 -9.20
CA THR A 81 -23.19 -11.25 -8.38
C THR A 81 -22.73 -10.04 -7.58
N GLY A 82 -21.43 -9.85 -7.36
CA GLY A 82 -20.88 -8.83 -6.47
C GLY A 82 -21.11 -9.10 -4.98
N MET A 83 -21.70 -10.24 -4.61
CA MET A 83 -21.93 -10.61 -3.22
C MET A 83 -20.61 -10.90 -2.51
N ALA A 84 -20.37 -10.28 -1.35
CA ALA A 84 -19.15 -10.56 -0.60
C ALA A 84 -19.22 -11.93 0.08
N LYS A 85 -18.16 -12.73 -0.06
CA LYS A 85 -17.97 -13.97 0.68
C LYS A 85 -17.38 -13.70 2.06
N TRP A 86 -16.32 -12.90 2.11
CA TRP A 86 -15.70 -12.49 3.36
C TRP A 86 -15.10 -11.08 3.24
N LEU A 87 -14.91 -10.43 4.38
CA LEU A 87 -14.42 -9.06 4.55
C LEU A 87 -13.41 -9.00 5.69
N TYR A 88 -12.35 -8.21 5.56
CA TYR A 88 -11.41 -7.96 6.67
C TYR A 88 -10.94 -6.50 6.67
N GLN A 89 -11.30 -5.75 7.70
CA GLN A 89 -10.90 -4.35 7.86
C GLN A 89 -9.55 -4.27 8.55
N MET A 90 -8.55 -3.73 7.86
CA MET A 90 -7.16 -3.68 8.31
C MET A 90 -6.90 -2.50 9.24
N THR A 91 -7.53 -1.36 8.97
CA THR A 91 -7.37 -0.12 9.75
C THR A 91 -8.77 0.41 10.13
N PRO A 92 -9.42 -0.16 11.17
CA PRO A 92 -10.67 0.36 11.69
C PRO A 92 -10.50 1.79 12.20
N HIS A 93 -11.49 2.66 11.94
CA HIS A 93 -11.45 4.08 12.33
C HIS A 93 -10.12 4.77 11.95
N ASP A 94 -9.71 4.66 10.68
CA ASP A 94 -8.44 5.24 10.21
C ASP A 94 -8.26 6.70 10.62
N GLU A 95 -7.04 7.05 11.04
CA GLU A 95 -6.70 8.38 11.55
C GLU A 95 -5.55 9.04 10.75
N TRP A 96 -5.07 8.36 9.69
CA TRP A 96 -3.79 8.67 9.05
C TRP A 96 -3.81 8.65 7.52
N ASP A 97 -4.96 8.36 6.89
CA ASP A 97 -5.09 8.14 5.45
C ASP A 97 -4.37 6.86 4.95
N TYR A 98 -4.41 5.79 5.74
CA TYR A 98 -3.80 4.50 5.34
C TYR A 98 -4.69 3.70 4.39
N ASP A 99 -4.96 4.28 3.22
CA ASP A 99 -5.69 3.71 2.10
C ASP A 99 -5.40 2.22 1.87
N GLY A 100 -6.41 1.39 2.17
CA GLY A 100 -6.35 -0.06 2.10
C GLY A 100 -6.36 -0.67 0.70
N ILE A 101 -5.89 0.02 -0.33
CA ILE A 101 -6.11 -0.30 -1.75
C ILE A 101 -5.06 -1.19 -2.42
N ASN A 102 -3.95 -1.50 -1.74
CA ASN A 102 -2.84 -2.25 -2.34
C ASN A 102 -3.27 -3.63 -2.86
N GLU A 103 -2.46 -4.16 -3.78
CA GLU A 103 -2.71 -5.40 -4.49
C GLU A 103 -2.85 -6.63 -3.57
N MET A 104 -3.71 -7.56 -4.01
CA MET A 104 -3.99 -8.82 -3.34
C MET A 104 -3.31 -9.97 -4.09
N ILE A 105 -2.08 -10.33 -3.70
CA ILE A 105 -1.29 -11.32 -4.43
C ILE A 105 -1.74 -12.73 -4.03
N LEU A 106 -2.35 -13.44 -4.97
CA LEU A 106 -2.88 -14.79 -4.73
C LEU A 106 -1.77 -15.82 -4.98
N VAL A 107 -1.45 -16.63 -3.97
CA VAL A 107 -0.42 -17.66 -4.08
C VAL A 107 -0.89 -19.00 -3.51
N ASP A 108 -0.49 -20.08 -4.16
CA ASP A 108 -0.71 -21.45 -3.67
C ASP A 108 0.64 -21.97 -3.16
N LYS A 109 0.78 -22.08 -1.83
CA LYS A 109 1.99 -22.64 -1.22
C LYS A 109 1.65 -23.43 0.05
N LYS A 110 2.62 -24.20 0.53
CA LYS A 110 2.57 -24.75 1.88
C LYS A 110 2.68 -23.61 2.89
N PHE A 111 1.80 -23.64 3.88
CA PHE A 111 1.81 -22.75 5.04
C PHE A 111 1.69 -23.62 6.29
N ASN A 112 2.71 -23.61 7.15
CA ASN A 112 2.83 -24.51 8.29
C ASN A 112 2.63 -25.99 7.89
N GLY A 113 3.25 -26.39 6.77
CA GLY A 113 3.22 -27.74 6.21
C GLY A 113 1.93 -28.14 5.47
N LYS A 114 0.88 -27.31 5.48
CA LYS A 114 -0.39 -27.57 4.80
C LYS A 114 -0.50 -26.77 3.52
N ASP A 115 -0.97 -27.38 2.43
CA ASP A 115 -1.26 -26.63 1.20
C ASP A 115 -2.41 -25.65 1.48
N ARG A 116 -2.18 -24.37 1.22
CA ARG A 116 -3.16 -23.30 1.43
C ARG A 116 -3.24 -22.40 0.20
N LYS A 117 -4.46 -21.92 -0.03
CA LYS A 117 -4.77 -20.88 -1.00
C LYS A 117 -4.65 -19.54 -0.29
N LEU A 118 -3.51 -18.88 -0.42
CA LEU A 118 -3.19 -17.65 0.29
C LEU A 118 -3.50 -16.40 -0.54
N LEU A 119 -3.75 -15.31 0.15
CA LEU A 119 -3.70 -13.93 -0.31
C LEU A 119 -2.68 -13.21 0.55
N VAL A 120 -1.69 -12.57 -0.08
CA VAL A 120 -0.67 -11.76 0.60
C VAL A 120 -0.77 -10.34 0.08
N ARG A 121 -0.78 -9.37 1.00
CA ARG A 121 -0.76 -7.94 0.67
C ARG A 121 0.13 -7.15 1.60
N PHE A 122 0.54 -5.98 1.14
CA PHE A 122 1.37 -5.03 1.88
C PHE A 122 0.61 -3.71 1.95
N ASP A 123 0.08 -3.40 3.12
CA ASP A 123 -0.80 -2.25 3.32
C ASP A 123 -0.01 -0.95 3.57
N ARG A 124 -0.61 0.19 3.26
CA ARG A 124 -0.06 1.50 3.61
C ARG A 124 0.29 1.61 5.08
N ASN A 125 -0.52 1.03 5.96
CA ASN A 125 -0.33 1.08 7.40
C ASN A 125 0.96 0.38 7.89
N GLY A 126 1.74 -0.25 7.00
CA GLY A 126 3.04 -0.84 7.31
C GLY A 126 2.99 -2.29 7.77
N PHE A 127 1.80 -2.91 7.79
CA PHE A 127 1.62 -4.33 8.04
C PHE A 127 1.47 -5.12 6.74
N GLY A 128 2.20 -6.24 6.67
CA GLY A 128 2.09 -7.28 5.67
C GLY A 128 1.10 -8.32 6.15
N TYR A 129 0.00 -8.49 5.42
CA TYR A 129 -1.07 -9.40 5.78
C TYR A 129 -1.02 -10.65 4.90
N THR A 130 -1.03 -11.83 5.54
CA THR A 130 -1.26 -13.12 4.89
C THR A 130 -2.60 -13.66 5.36
N LEU A 131 -3.51 -13.94 4.42
CA LEU A 131 -4.83 -14.49 4.69
C LEU A 131 -5.07 -15.77 3.90
N ASP A 132 -5.95 -16.64 4.40
CA ASP A 132 -6.57 -17.68 3.58
C ASP A 132 -7.62 -17.03 2.66
N ARG A 133 -7.39 -17.06 1.35
CA ARG A 133 -8.26 -16.34 0.40
C ARG A 133 -9.63 -16.99 0.21
N VAL A 134 -9.81 -18.23 0.68
CA VAL A 134 -11.09 -18.94 0.61
C VAL A 134 -12.02 -18.48 1.73
N THR A 135 -11.49 -18.30 2.93
CA THR A 135 -12.26 -18.10 4.18
C THR A 135 -12.15 -16.69 4.75
N GLY A 136 -11.08 -15.95 4.43
CA GLY A 136 -10.74 -14.67 5.07
C GLY A 136 -10.07 -14.84 6.43
N GLU A 137 -9.57 -16.04 6.77
CA GLU A 137 -8.80 -16.29 7.99
C GLU A 137 -7.49 -15.47 7.94
N LEU A 138 -7.25 -14.66 8.98
CA LEU A 138 -5.98 -13.95 9.14
C LEU A 138 -4.92 -14.92 9.68
N LEU A 139 -3.81 -15.06 8.94
CA LEU A 139 -2.74 -16.01 9.26
C LEU A 139 -1.45 -15.32 9.75
N VAL A 140 -1.10 -14.17 9.17
CA VAL A 140 0.05 -13.35 9.55
C VAL A 140 -0.31 -11.87 9.39
N ALA A 141 0.15 -11.03 10.32
CA ALA A 141 0.00 -9.58 10.27
C ALA A 141 1.21 -8.90 10.93
N GLU A 142 2.33 -8.84 10.21
CA GLU A 142 3.61 -8.36 10.75
C GLU A 142 4.09 -7.11 10.02
N LYS A 143 4.91 -6.29 10.69
CA LYS A 143 5.44 -5.05 10.12
C LYS A 143 6.46 -5.36 9.02
N PHE A 144 6.27 -4.78 7.83
CA PHE A 144 7.25 -4.87 6.74
C PHE A 144 8.15 -3.62 6.63
N ASP A 145 8.04 -2.72 7.60
CA ASP A 145 9.02 -1.66 7.88
C ASP A 145 9.20 -1.55 9.41
N PRO A 146 10.43 -1.69 9.94
CA PRO A 146 10.67 -1.60 11.37
C PRO A 146 10.39 -0.20 11.98
N ALA A 147 10.30 0.86 11.18
CA ALA A 147 9.99 2.20 11.67
C ALA A 147 8.51 2.39 12.05
N VAL A 148 7.61 1.48 11.63
CA VAL A 148 6.17 1.59 11.88
C VAL A 148 5.88 1.68 13.39
N ASN A 149 5.26 2.77 13.83
CA ASN A 149 5.06 3.08 15.24
C ASN A 149 3.60 3.36 15.66
N TRP A 150 2.70 3.67 14.71
CA TRP A 150 1.31 4.04 15.01
C TRP A 150 0.52 2.94 15.74
N ALA A 151 0.89 1.67 15.53
CA ALA A 151 0.38 0.52 16.25
C ALA A 151 1.51 -0.40 16.71
N THR A 152 1.33 -1.08 17.83
CA THR A 152 2.33 -2.01 18.36
C THR A 152 2.38 -3.31 17.55
N HIS A 153 1.22 -3.92 17.33
CA HIS A 153 1.00 -5.16 16.59
C HIS A 153 -0.47 -5.25 16.16
N VAL A 154 -0.83 -6.24 15.36
CA VAL A 154 -2.23 -6.65 15.14
C VAL A 154 -2.55 -7.75 16.13
N ASP A 155 -3.59 -7.56 16.94
CA ASP A 155 -4.09 -8.60 17.82
C ASP A 155 -4.71 -9.71 16.95
N MET A 156 -4.12 -10.90 16.96
CA MET A 156 -4.49 -11.98 16.03
C MET A 156 -5.82 -12.66 16.39
N GLU A 157 -6.35 -12.45 17.61
CA GLU A 157 -7.66 -12.99 18.00
C GLU A 157 -8.81 -12.12 17.48
N THR A 158 -8.63 -10.80 17.55
CA THR A 158 -9.62 -9.80 17.15
C THR A 158 -9.42 -9.33 15.71
N GLY A 159 -8.20 -9.42 15.18
CA GLY A 159 -7.79 -8.89 13.89
C GLY A 159 -7.59 -7.36 13.89
N VAL A 160 -7.44 -6.72 15.05
CA VAL A 160 -7.42 -5.25 15.18
C VAL A 160 -6.02 -4.76 15.56
N PRO A 161 -5.46 -3.77 14.83
CA PRO A 161 -4.22 -3.10 15.22
C PRO A 161 -4.34 -2.42 16.59
N GLN A 162 -3.34 -2.65 17.45
CA GLN A 162 -3.26 -2.06 18.78
C GLN A 162 -2.58 -0.68 18.71
N VAL A 163 -3.40 0.35 18.50
CA VAL A 163 -3.00 1.75 18.32
C VAL A 163 -2.21 2.27 19.51
N VAL A 164 -1.11 2.98 19.23
CA VAL A 164 -0.31 3.68 20.23
C VAL A 164 -0.86 5.08 20.43
N ALA A 165 -1.37 5.35 21.65
CA ALA A 165 -2.06 6.61 21.98
C ALA A 165 -1.29 7.89 21.57
N LYS A 166 0.03 7.91 21.75
CA LYS A 166 0.85 9.09 21.42
C LYS A 166 0.87 9.41 19.91
N ASP A 167 0.69 8.40 19.07
CA ASP A 167 0.77 8.48 17.60
C ASP A 167 -0.64 8.51 16.96
N SER A 168 -1.70 8.53 17.78
CA SER A 168 -3.12 8.59 17.37
C SER A 168 -3.58 10.03 17.24
N THR A 169 -3.96 10.43 16.03
CA THR A 169 -4.44 11.79 15.76
C THR A 169 -5.84 12.02 16.36
N GLY A 170 -6.67 10.97 16.43
CA GLY A 170 -7.98 11.02 17.06
C GLY A 170 -7.92 11.13 18.59
N GLN A 171 -7.01 10.42 19.25
CA GLN A 171 -6.83 10.52 20.71
C GLN A 171 -6.16 11.82 21.14
N ASN A 172 -5.23 12.35 20.33
CA ASN A 172 -4.59 13.62 20.60
C ASN A 172 -5.53 14.81 20.36
N GLY A 173 -6.49 14.65 19.44
CA GLY A 173 -7.57 15.60 19.20
C GLY A 173 -7.35 16.51 17.99
N GLU A 174 -8.42 17.24 17.63
CA GLU A 174 -8.41 18.25 16.58
C GLU A 174 -7.49 19.42 16.95
N ASP A 175 -6.90 20.05 15.93
CA ASP A 175 -5.97 21.18 16.03
C ASP A 175 -4.73 20.89 16.91
N VAL A 176 -4.36 19.61 17.03
CA VAL A 176 -3.16 19.14 17.72
C VAL A 176 -2.22 18.45 16.73
N ASP A 177 -1.03 19.03 16.58
CA ASP A 177 0.04 18.47 15.75
C ASP A 177 0.65 17.20 16.40
N THR A 178 0.23 16.04 15.91
CA THR A 178 0.77 14.73 16.30
C THR A 178 2.03 14.45 15.50
N LYS A 179 3.17 14.33 16.20
CA LYS A 179 4.50 14.33 15.57
C LYS A 179 5.13 12.94 15.50
N GLY A 180 5.86 12.69 14.42
CA GLY A 180 6.73 11.52 14.29
C GLY A 180 5.98 10.21 13.99
N ILE A 181 4.81 10.29 13.38
CA ILE A 181 4.01 9.12 13.00
C ILE A 181 4.70 8.41 11.83
N CYS A 182 4.89 7.10 11.95
CA CYS A 182 5.45 6.25 10.92
C CYS A 182 4.51 5.06 10.66
N PRO A 183 4.10 4.82 9.39
CA PRO A 183 4.49 5.57 8.20
C PRO A 183 3.75 6.91 8.03
N ALA A 184 4.20 7.73 7.08
CA ALA A 184 3.43 8.89 6.60
C ALA A 184 2.12 8.46 5.92
N ALA A 185 1.23 9.40 5.59
CA ALA A 185 -0.05 9.13 4.90
C ALA A 185 0.12 8.38 3.55
N LEU A 186 1.25 8.58 2.88
CA LEU A 186 1.62 7.81 1.69
C LEU A 186 1.97 6.32 1.96
N GLY A 187 1.96 5.92 3.23
CA GLY A 187 2.17 4.57 3.74
C GLY A 187 3.61 4.06 3.62
N SER A 188 3.88 2.90 4.23
CA SER A 188 5.12 2.15 3.98
C SER A 188 5.19 1.62 2.54
N LYS A 189 4.08 1.65 1.80
CA LYS A 189 3.97 1.33 0.38
C LYS A 189 2.68 1.94 -0.17
N ASP A 190 2.75 2.57 -1.34
CA ASP A 190 1.62 3.21 -2.02
C ASP A 190 1.13 2.31 -3.18
N GLN A 191 0.74 2.88 -4.31
CA GLN A 191 0.21 2.18 -5.48
C GLN A 191 1.15 1.12 -6.08
N GLN A 192 2.46 1.22 -5.87
CA GLN A 192 3.45 0.38 -6.55
C GLN A 192 3.28 -1.11 -6.26
N PRO A 193 2.92 -1.99 -7.22
CA PRO A 193 2.67 -3.39 -6.91
C PRO A 193 3.97 -4.15 -6.56
N ALA A 194 3.89 -4.98 -5.53
CA ALA A 194 4.90 -6.01 -5.24
C ALA A 194 4.79 -7.19 -6.22
N THR A 195 5.81 -8.03 -6.25
CA THR A 195 5.86 -9.24 -7.08
C THR A 195 6.23 -10.46 -6.25
N TYR A 196 5.82 -11.64 -6.71
CA TYR A 196 6.12 -12.91 -6.06
C TYR A 196 6.97 -13.81 -6.98
N SER A 197 7.92 -14.55 -6.43
CA SER A 197 8.63 -15.61 -7.15
C SER A 197 8.27 -16.99 -6.59
N PRO A 198 7.60 -17.87 -7.36
CA PRO A 198 7.33 -19.24 -6.93
C PRO A 198 8.61 -20.09 -6.77
N ARG A 199 9.75 -19.62 -7.31
CA ARG A 199 11.05 -20.31 -7.19
C ARG A 199 11.66 -20.15 -5.81
N THR A 200 11.50 -18.98 -5.20
CA THR A 200 12.03 -18.67 -3.85
C THR A 200 10.95 -18.74 -2.77
N GLY A 201 9.67 -18.58 -3.15
CA GLY A 201 8.58 -18.43 -2.22
C GLY A 201 8.53 -17.06 -1.54
N LEU A 202 9.31 -16.09 -2.03
CA LEU A 202 9.43 -14.74 -1.46
C LEU A 202 8.64 -13.71 -2.27
N PHE A 203 8.26 -12.64 -1.58
CA PHE A 203 7.68 -11.43 -2.14
C PHE A 203 8.74 -10.35 -2.22
N TYR A 204 8.74 -9.56 -3.28
CA TYR A 204 9.66 -8.44 -3.48
C TYR A 204 8.86 -7.16 -3.51
N VAL A 205 9.08 -6.32 -2.51
CA VAL A 205 8.19 -5.22 -2.15
C VAL A 205 8.96 -3.90 -2.30
N PRO A 206 8.53 -3.03 -3.22
CA PRO A 206 9.02 -1.65 -3.30
C PRO A 206 8.36 -0.80 -2.21
N THR A 207 9.13 -0.37 -1.21
CA THR A 207 8.63 0.33 -0.02
C THR A 207 9.10 1.78 0.08
N ASN A 208 8.36 2.51 0.90
CA ASN A 208 8.64 3.86 1.35
C ASN A 208 9.20 3.77 2.78
N HIS A 209 9.97 4.77 3.20
CA HIS A 209 10.56 4.89 4.52
C HIS A 209 10.45 6.35 5.00
N VAL A 210 9.20 6.80 5.10
CA VAL A 210 8.82 8.20 5.32
C VAL A 210 7.87 8.24 6.51
N CYS A 211 8.07 9.22 7.39
CA CYS A 211 7.22 9.52 8.54
C CYS A 211 6.60 10.91 8.39
N MET A 212 5.67 11.27 9.27
CA MET A 212 4.94 12.53 9.19
C MET A 212 4.69 13.18 10.55
N ASN A 213 4.44 14.48 10.50
CA ASN A 213 3.62 15.17 11.50
C ASN A 213 2.24 15.43 10.90
N TYR A 214 1.20 15.40 11.73
CA TYR A 214 -0.19 15.42 11.29
C TYR A 214 -1.05 16.23 12.24
N GLU A 215 -1.73 17.24 11.71
CA GLU A 215 -2.66 18.10 12.45
C GLU A 215 -4.04 18.05 11.77
N PRO A 216 -5.02 17.31 12.33
CA PRO A 216 -6.38 17.28 11.81
C PRO A 216 -7.15 18.53 12.22
N PHE A 217 -8.05 19.01 11.37
CA PHE A 217 -8.92 20.17 11.65
C PHE A 217 -10.33 19.97 11.09
N GLU A 218 -11.31 20.67 11.63
CA GLU A 218 -12.70 20.56 11.16
C GLU A 218 -12.83 21.06 9.71
N VAL A 219 -13.62 20.36 8.88
CA VAL A 219 -13.83 20.74 7.48
C VAL A 219 -15.27 20.48 7.09
N SER A 220 -15.88 21.39 6.35
CA SER A 220 -17.25 21.19 5.83
C SER A 220 -17.22 20.51 4.46
N TYR A 221 -18.14 19.58 4.24
CA TYR A 221 -18.31 18.97 2.93
C TYR A 221 -18.97 19.95 1.94
N THR A 222 -18.41 20.05 0.73
CA THR A 222 -19.04 20.72 -0.41
C THR A 222 -18.78 19.88 -1.65
N ALA A 223 -19.84 19.48 -2.35
CA ALA A 223 -19.72 18.64 -3.55
C ALA A 223 -18.81 19.30 -4.60
N GLY A 224 -17.82 18.56 -5.08
CA GLY A 224 -16.83 19.03 -6.05
C GLY A 224 -15.63 19.78 -5.44
N GLN A 225 -15.58 19.96 -4.12
CA GLN A 225 -14.43 20.52 -3.40
C GLN A 225 -13.68 19.43 -2.61
N PRO A 226 -12.37 19.60 -2.35
CA PRO A 226 -11.62 18.69 -1.47
C PRO A 226 -12.24 18.63 -0.07
N TYR A 227 -12.36 17.41 0.47
CA TYR A 227 -12.86 17.14 1.82
C TYR A 227 -11.78 16.43 2.63
N VAL A 228 -10.70 17.16 2.92
CA VAL A 228 -9.49 16.63 3.60
C VAL A 228 -9.59 16.86 5.10
N GLY A 229 -9.31 18.07 5.61
CA GLY A 229 -9.35 18.33 7.06
C GLY A 229 -8.07 17.92 7.80
N ALA A 230 -6.91 18.03 7.16
CA ALA A 230 -5.62 17.82 7.82
C ALA A 230 -4.49 18.60 7.12
N THR A 231 -3.50 19.02 7.91
CA THR A 231 -2.22 19.54 7.43
C THR A 231 -1.12 18.55 7.80
N LEU A 232 -0.18 18.30 6.87
CA LEU A 232 0.88 17.32 7.05
C LEU A 232 2.23 17.91 6.67
N SER A 233 3.27 17.39 7.33
CA SER A 233 4.64 17.47 6.85
C SER A 233 5.27 16.09 6.85
N MET A 234 6.03 15.77 5.81
CA MET A 234 6.66 14.45 5.65
C MET A 234 8.18 14.56 5.67
N PHE A 235 8.85 13.54 6.22
CA PHE A 235 10.30 13.50 6.36
C PHE A 235 10.81 12.05 6.38
N PRO A 236 12.11 11.80 6.10
CA PRO A 236 12.69 10.46 6.20
C PRO A 236 12.47 9.85 7.59
N ALA A 237 12.27 8.53 7.64
CA ALA A 237 12.20 7.84 8.93
C ALA A 237 13.48 8.09 9.77
N PRO A 238 13.34 8.43 11.07
CA PRO A 238 14.47 8.73 11.93
C PRO A 238 15.31 7.48 12.23
N ASP A 239 16.55 7.69 12.69
CA ASP A 239 17.46 6.63 13.16
C ASP A 239 17.74 5.50 12.15
N SER A 240 17.63 5.83 10.85
CA SER A 240 17.88 4.92 9.72
C SER A 240 18.97 5.49 8.79
N HIS A 241 19.04 5.00 7.56
CA HIS A 241 20.04 5.41 6.55
C HIS A 241 19.79 6.80 5.92
N GLY A 242 18.74 7.52 6.34
CA GLY A 242 18.40 8.86 5.87
C GLY A 242 17.79 8.92 4.46
N GLY A 243 17.53 7.77 3.83
CA GLY A 243 16.80 7.67 2.57
C GLY A 243 15.29 7.52 2.80
N LEU A 244 14.50 7.71 1.73
CA LEU A 244 13.04 7.67 1.79
C LEU A 244 12.45 6.32 1.33
N GLY A 245 13.26 5.32 1.00
CA GLY A 245 12.76 4.06 0.45
C GLY A 245 13.62 2.86 0.77
N ASN A 246 13.00 1.69 0.65
CA ASN A 246 13.70 0.41 0.63
C ASN A 246 13.10 -0.48 -0.47
N PHE A 247 13.91 -1.38 -1.02
CA PHE A 247 13.43 -2.52 -1.79
C PHE A 247 13.71 -3.78 -0.99
N ILE A 248 12.66 -4.49 -0.56
CA ILE A 248 12.79 -5.61 0.37
C ILE A 248 12.38 -6.94 -0.26
N ALA A 249 12.88 -8.04 0.31
CA ALA A 249 12.26 -9.35 0.18
C ALA A 249 11.55 -9.74 1.47
N TRP A 250 10.38 -10.36 1.34
CA TRP A 250 9.49 -10.71 2.44
C TRP A 250 9.10 -12.20 2.40
N ASP A 251 9.18 -12.85 3.56
CA ASP A 251 8.63 -14.19 3.79
C ASP A 251 7.24 -14.07 4.43
N ALA A 252 6.20 -14.31 3.63
CA ALA A 252 4.81 -14.19 4.07
C ALA A 252 4.32 -15.31 5.00
N GLU A 253 5.10 -16.38 5.17
CA GLU A 253 4.79 -17.43 6.15
C GLU A 253 5.26 -17.06 7.55
N LYS A 254 6.41 -16.39 7.63
CA LYS A 254 7.02 -15.97 8.90
C LYS A 254 6.67 -14.54 9.30
N GLY A 255 6.33 -13.70 8.34
CA GLY A 255 6.14 -12.27 8.56
C GLY A 255 7.46 -11.53 8.76
N GLU A 256 8.49 -11.86 7.97
CA GLU A 256 9.84 -11.33 8.16
C GLU A 256 10.45 -10.77 6.87
N ILE A 257 11.24 -9.70 7.02
CA ILE A 257 12.11 -9.18 5.97
C ILE A 257 13.34 -10.08 5.84
N VAL A 258 13.54 -10.69 4.68
CA VAL A 258 14.68 -11.58 4.39
C VAL A 258 15.93 -10.78 4.04
N TRP A 259 15.77 -9.71 3.25
CA TRP A 259 16.80 -8.73 2.97
C TRP A 259 16.15 -7.38 2.61
N SER A 260 16.90 -6.29 2.77
CA SER A 260 16.47 -4.93 2.45
C SER A 260 17.60 -4.17 1.74
N LEU A 261 17.25 -3.45 0.69
CA LEU A 261 18.14 -2.56 -0.05
C LEU A 261 17.69 -1.12 0.17
N PRO A 262 18.48 -0.26 0.84
CA PRO A 262 18.11 1.13 1.04
C PRO A 262 18.18 1.90 -0.28
N GLU A 263 17.20 2.79 -0.50
CA GLU A 263 17.14 3.70 -1.64
C GLU A 263 17.10 5.16 -1.16
N PRO A 264 17.74 6.11 -1.89
CA PRO A 264 17.74 7.51 -1.50
C PRO A 264 16.33 8.11 -1.47
N LEU A 265 15.51 7.74 -2.46
CA LEU A 265 14.11 8.11 -2.57
C LEU A 265 13.21 6.87 -2.44
N SER A 266 11.92 7.06 -2.20
CA SER A 266 10.95 5.97 -2.14
C SER A 266 10.91 5.15 -3.43
N VAL A 267 10.63 3.86 -3.32
CA VAL A 267 10.52 2.98 -4.49
C VAL A 267 9.08 2.97 -4.96
N TRP A 268 8.74 3.80 -5.96
CA TRP A 268 7.36 4.05 -6.38
C TRP A 268 6.92 3.30 -7.63
N SER A 269 7.73 2.36 -8.11
CA SER A 269 7.47 1.56 -9.31
C SER A 269 7.02 0.15 -8.95
N GLY A 270 6.17 -0.44 -9.78
CA GLY A 270 5.87 -1.86 -9.67
C GLY A 270 7.08 -2.74 -9.97
N ALA A 271 7.27 -3.77 -9.15
CA ALA A 271 8.33 -4.74 -9.30
C ALA A 271 7.93 -5.90 -10.23
N LEU A 272 8.92 -6.57 -10.84
CA LEU A 272 8.72 -7.73 -11.71
C LEU A 272 9.74 -8.82 -11.44
N ALA A 273 9.31 -9.96 -10.88
CA ALA A 273 10.12 -11.17 -10.79
C ALA A 273 10.00 -12.01 -12.06
N THR A 274 11.10 -12.64 -12.48
CA THR A 274 11.12 -13.46 -13.69
C THR A 274 11.69 -14.87 -13.44
N GLY A 275 11.39 -15.80 -14.35
CA GLY A 275 11.93 -17.17 -14.31
C GLY A 275 13.46 -17.27 -14.38
N GLY A 276 14.17 -16.18 -14.72
CA GLY A 276 15.63 -16.11 -14.73
C GLY A 276 16.27 -15.91 -13.35
N GLY A 277 15.47 -15.76 -12.29
CA GLY A 277 15.98 -15.49 -10.95
C GLY A 277 16.40 -14.05 -10.70
N VAL A 278 15.83 -13.12 -11.48
CA VAL A 278 16.07 -11.67 -11.37
C VAL A 278 14.75 -10.95 -11.12
N VAL A 279 14.82 -9.89 -10.32
CA VAL A 279 13.71 -9.00 -9.99
C VAL A 279 14.04 -7.59 -10.47
N PHE A 280 13.16 -6.98 -11.24
CA PHE A 280 13.30 -5.63 -11.73
C PHE A 280 12.45 -4.65 -10.94
N TYR A 281 12.94 -3.44 -10.74
CA TYR A 281 12.18 -2.30 -10.24
C TYR A 281 12.82 -1.00 -10.74
N GLY A 282 12.03 0.07 -10.75
CA GLY A 282 12.46 1.43 -11.07
C GLY A 282 12.55 2.34 -9.84
N THR A 283 13.47 3.30 -9.89
CA THR A 283 13.62 4.32 -8.84
C THR A 283 13.10 5.69 -9.28
N LEU A 284 12.81 6.57 -8.32
CA LEU A 284 12.30 7.92 -8.59
C LEU A 284 13.35 8.82 -9.27
N GLU A 285 14.65 8.57 -9.09
CA GLU A 285 15.72 9.21 -9.85
C GLU A 285 15.78 8.71 -11.30
N GLY A 286 15.00 7.69 -11.66
CA GLY A 286 14.92 7.15 -13.02
C GLY A 286 15.97 6.09 -13.30
N TYR A 287 16.30 5.22 -12.33
CA TYR A 287 17.07 4.03 -12.61
C TYR A 287 16.17 2.81 -12.73
N LEU A 288 16.23 2.09 -13.86
CA LEU A 288 15.78 0.70 -13.91
C LEU A 288 16.89 -0.16 -13.31
N LYS A 289 16.59 -0.86 -12.22
CA LYS A 289 17.48 -1.79 -11.54
C LYS A 289 17.01 -3.23 -11.75
N ALA A 290 17.96 -4.16 -11.76
CA ALA A 290 17.68 -5.59 -11.64
C ALA A 290 18.52 -6.16 -10.50
N VAL A 291 17.90 -6.96 -9.63
CA VAL A 291 18.55 -7.58 -8.47
C VAL A 291 18.37 -9.10 -8.51
N ASP A 292 19.32 -9.81 -7.90
CA ASP A 292 19.22 -11.26 -7.68
C ASP A 292 18.10 -11.58 -6.68
N GLU A 293 17.22 -12.52 -7.03
CA GLU A 293 16.01 -12.82 -6.26
C GLU A 293 16.29 -13.39 -4.86
N LYS A 294 17.49 -13.93 -4.60
CA LYS A 294 17.84 -14.56 -3.32
C LYS A 294 18.64 -13.63 -2.42
N THR A 295 19.54 -12.86 -3.01
CA THR A 295 20.56 -12.09 -2.29
C THR A 295 20.31 -10.59 -2.30
N GLY A 296 19.43 -10.07 -3.16
CA GLY A 296 19.22 -8.64 -3.34
C GLY A 296 20.39 -7.93 -4.03
N LYS A 297 21.42 -8.65 -4.51
CA LYS A 297 22.57 -8.03 -5.17
C LYS A 297 22.14 -7.34 -6.47
N GLU A 298 22.48 -6.06 -6.64
CA GLU A 298 22.30 -5.35 -7.92
C GLU A 298 23.12 -6.02 -9.03
N LEU A 299 22.43 -6.39 -10.10
CA LEU A 299 22.99 -7.06 -11.30
C LEU A 299 23.01 -6.13 -12.51
N TYR A 300 22.07 -5.19 -12.57
CA TYR A 300 21.92 -4.26 -13.67
C TYR A 300 21.38 -2.93 -13.17
N ARG A 301 21.81 -1.85 -13.82
CA ARG A 301 21.31 -0.49 -13.60
C ARG A 301 21.39 0.33 -14.88
N PHE A 302 20.31 1.02 -15.23
CA PHE A 302 20.27 1.94 -16.37
C PHE A 302 19.45 3.20 -16.07
N LYS A 303 19.94 4.36 -16.49
CA LYS A 303 19.27 5.65 -16.29
C LYS A 303 18.24 5.89 -17.40
N THR A 304 16.96 5.81 -17.07
CA THR A 304 15.86 6.25 -17.93
C THR A 304 15.75 7.78 -17.97
N PRO A 305 15.08 8.35 -18.99
CA PRO A 305 14.98 9.80 -19.16
C PRO A 305 14.28 10.53 -18.01
N SER A 306 13.37 9.87 -17.29
CA SER A 306 12.64 10.41 -16.14
C SER A 306 12.52 9.36 -15.03
N GLY A 307 12.00 9.77 -13.87
CA GLY A 307 11.71 8.92 -12.73
C GLY A 307 10.66 7.87 -13.08
N ILE A 308 10.72 6.72 -12.42
CA ILE A 308 9.84 5.58 -12.72
C ILE A 308 8.82 5.41 -11.60
N ILE A 309 7.56 5.68 -11.92
CA ILE A 309 6.40 5.35 -11.07
C ILE A 309 5.53 4.23 -11.66
N GLY A 310 5.78 3.88 -12.93
CA GLY A 310 5.09 2.81 -13.63
C GLY A 310 5.70 1.44 -13.34
N ASN A 311 5.01 0.39 -13.77
CA ASN A 311 5.42 -0.99 -13.50
C ASN A 311 6.40 -1.48 -14.57
N VAL A 312 7.42 -2.24 -14.14
CA VAL A 312 8.27 -2.97 -15.08
C VAL A 312 7.48 -4.15 -15.65
N ASN A 313 7.57 -4.36 -16.97
CA ASN A 313 6.89 -5.45 -17.68
C ASN A 313 7.86 -6.24 -18.55
N THR A 314 7.48 -7.46 -18.95
CA THR A 314 8.24 -8.29 -19.90
C THR A 314 7.35 -8.95 -20.94
N TYR A 315 7.87 -9.18 -22.14
CA TYR A 315 7.17 -9.89 -23.20
C TYR A 315 8.15 -10.58 -24.16
N MET A 316 7.64 -11.48 -25.00
CA MET A 316 8.38 -12.12 -26.09
C MET A 316 7.96 -11.51 -27.43
N HIS A 317 8.94 -11.24 -28.30
CA HIS A 317 8.70 -10.88 -29.69
C HIS A 317 9.78 -11.56 -30.55
N ASP A 318 9.36 -12.26 -31.61
CA ASP A 318 10.22 -13.02 -32.52
C ASP A 318 11.26 -13.92 -31.81
N GLY A 319 10.82 -14.64 -30.76
CA GLY A 319 11.67 -15.55 -30.00
C GLY A 319 12.64 -14.89 -29.02
N LYS A 320 12.62 -13.55 -28.91
CA LYS A 320 13.48 -12.78 -28.02
C LYS A 320 12.66 -12.15 -26.88
N GLN A 321 13.20 -12.18 -25.65
CA GLN A 321 12.60 -11.55 -24.49
C GLN A 321 12.96 -10.08 -24.41
N TYR A 322 11.98 -9.25 -24.06
CA TYR A 322 12.12 -7.82 -23.82
C TYR A 322 11.66 -7.46 -22.41
N ILE A 323 12.31 -6.47 -21.80
CA ILE A 323 11.87 -5.78 -20.58
C ILE A 323 11.47 -4.37 -20.98
N ALA A 324 10.36 -3.86 -20.46
CA ALA A 324 9.86 -2.53 -20.80
C ALA A 324 9.40 -1.78 -19.56
N VAL A 325 9.64 -0.47 -19.52
CA VAL A 325 9.23 0.38 -18.40
C VAL A 325 8.91 1.80 -18.88
N LEU A 326 7.83 2.37 -18.34
CA LEU A 326 7.49 3.78 -18.55
C LEU A 326 8.26 4.66 -17.57
N SER A 327 8.83 5.73 -18.09
CA SER A 327 9.48 6.79 -17.32
C SER A 327 8.73 8.10 -17.51
N GLY A 328 8.47 8.78 -16.39
CA GLY A 328 7.64 9.97 -16.28
C GLY A 328 7.29 10.16 -14.82
N ILE A 329 8.11 10.94 -14.12
CA ILE A 329 7.92 11.22 -12.69
C ILE A 329 6.59 11.93 -12.46
N GLY A 330 5.91 11.60 -11.36
CA GLY A 330 4.57 12.07 -11.05
C GLY A 330 4.00 11.30 -9.86
N GLY A 331 2.70 11.07 -9.85
CA GLY A 331 2.01 10.54 -8.67
C GLY A 331 2.19 11.47 -7.46
N TRP A 332 1.98 10.95 -6.26
CA TRP A 332 2.10 11.77 -5.06
C TRP A 332 3.57 12.12 -4.74
N ALA A 333 4.50 11.16 -4.87
CA ALA A 333 5.93 11.39 -4.63
C ALA A 333 6.54 12.46 -5.57
N GLY A 334 6.02 12.61 -6.79
CA GLY A 334 6.46 13.62 -7.77
C GLY A 334 5.56 14.86 -7.85
N ILE A 335 4.58 15.04 -6.95
CA ILE A 335 3.52 16.05 -7.12
C ILE A 335 4.05 17.48 -7.21
N GLY A 336 5.12 17.81 -6.46
CA GLY A 336 5.75 19.12 -6.52
C GLY A 336 6.22 19.49 -7.93
N MET A 337 6.84 18.53 -8.62
CA MET A 337 7.26 18.71 -10.01
C MET A 337 6.08 18.70 -10.99
N ALA A 338 5.11 17.81 -10.79
CA ALA A 338 3.99 17.63 -11.71
C ALA A 338 2.98 18.78 -11.68
N ALA A 339 2.77 19.39 -10.51
CA ALA A 339 1.81 20.47 -10.30
C ALA A 339 2.48 21.86 -10.11
N GLY A 340 3.81 21.93 -10.06
CA GLY A 340 4.55 23.18 -9.85
C GLY A 340 4.37 23.76 -8.45
N LEU A 341 4.35 22.88 -7.44
CA LEU A 341 4.20 23.26 -6.03
C LEU A 341 5.58 23.35 -5.37
N GLU A 342 5.76 24.34 -4.48
CA GLU A 342 7.06 24.64 -3.86
C GLU A 342 7.01 24.65 -2.32
N GLY A 343 5.83 24.81 -1.71
CA GLY A 343 5.68 24.88 -0.26
C GLY A 343 5.88 23.53 0.43
N ASP A 344 6.49 23.54 1.61
CA ASP A 344 6.85 22.29 2.32
C ASP A 344 5.65 21.43 2.72
N THR A 345 4.52 22.08 3.01
CA THR A 345 3.25 21.45 3.35
C THR A 345 2.34 21.27 2.14
N ASP A 346 2.70 21.84 0.97
CA ASP A 346 1.90 21.69 -0.26
C ASP A 346 1.86 20.22 -0.69
N GLY A 347 0.83 19.86 -1.45
CA GLY A 347 0.63 18.47 -1.87
C GLY A 347 0.56 17.52 -0.67
N LEU A 348 -0.03 17.97 0.44
CA LEU A 348 -0.20 17.22 1.68
C LEU A 348 1.14 16.73 2.26
N GLY A 349 2.15 17.61 2.26
CA GLY A 349 3.47 17.38 2.85
C GLY A 349 4.48 16.64 1.94
N ALA A 350 4.04 16.06 0.82
CA ALA A 350 4.92 15.34 -0.09
C ALA A 350 5.93 16.27 -0.78
N VAL A 351 5.55 17.50 -1.11
CA VAL A 351 6.43 18.46 -1.79
C VAL A 351 7.70 18.72 -0.96
N GLY A 352 7.55 18.90 0.36
CA GLY A 352 8.66 19.06 1.29
C GLY A 352 9.58 17.85 1.35
N ALA A 353 9.03 16.65 1.50
CA ALA A 353 9.79 15.40 1.61
C ALA A 353 10.62 15.08 0.36
N TYR A 354 10.07 15.35 -0.83
CA TYR A 354 10.71 15.04 -2.11
C TYR A 354 11.33 16.26 -2.80
N ARG A 355 11.60 17.36 -2.08
CA ARG A 355 12.15 18.60 -2.69
C ARG A 355 13.42 18.43 -3.51
N LYS A 356 14.25 17.43 -3.18
CA LYS A 356 15.50 17.13 -3.91
C LYS A 356 15.28 16.30 -5.17
N LEU A 357 14.07 15.80 -5.42
CA LEU A 357 13.76 14.97 -6.57
C LEU A 357 14.07 15.68 -7.91
N SER A 358 13.85 17.00 -7.98
CA SER A 358 14.16 17.82 -9.16
C SER A 358 15.65 17.89 -9.50
N ASP A 359 16.54 17.60 -8.54
CA ASP A 359 17.99 17.58 -8.76
C ASP A 359 18.42 16.35 -9.58
N TYR A 360 17.58 15.30 -9.63
CA TYR A 360 17.91 14.01 -10.24
C TYR A 360 17.11 13.69 -11.50
N THR A 361 15.92 14.28 -11.64
CA THR A 361 14.98 13.92 -12.69
C THR A 361 14.16 15.12 -13.15
N GLN A 362 13.44 14.95 -14.26
CA GLN A 362 12.52 15.93 -14.85
C GLN A 362 11.25 15.22 -15.28
N LEU A 363 10.16 15.96 -15.54
CA LEU A 363 8.95 15.38 -16.12
C LEU A 363 9.27 14.63 -17.43
N GLY A 364 8.48 13.60 -17.73
CA GLY A 364 8.71 12.74 -18.89
C GLY A 364 7.49 11.95 -19.30
N GLY A 365 7.66 11.18 -20.38
CA GLY A 365 6.60 10.34 -20.96
C GLY A 365 7.18 9.38 -21.99
N VAL A 366 8.18 8.60 -21.57
CA VAL A 366 8.96 7.72 -22.46
C VAL A 366 8.86 6.27 -22.03
N LEU A 367 8.49 5.38 -22.96
CA LEU A 367 8.65 3.94 -22.81
C LEU A 367 10.07 3.54 -23.21
N THR A 368 10.81 2.92 -22.30
CA THR A 368 12.13 2.36 -22.60
C THR A 368 12.02 0.84 -22.68
N VAL A 369 12.60 0.24 -23.73
CA VAL A 369 12.58 -1.20 -23.98
C VAL A 369 14.01 -1.74 -24.01
N PHE A 370 14.26 -2.82 -23.29
CA PHE A 370 15.55 -3.46 -23.10
C PHE A 370 15.51 -4.90 -23.62
N ALA A 371 16.61 -5.36 -24.20
CA ALA A 371 16.83 -6.77 -24.49
C ALA A 371 18.34 -7.05 -24.55
N LEU A 372 18.72 -8.32 -24.42
CA LEU A 372 20.12 -8.73 -24.62
C LEU A 372 20.54 -8.52 -26.09
N PRO A 373 21.82 -8.25 -26.39
CA PRO A 373 22.35 -8.36 -27.74
C PRO A 373 22.12 -9.77 -28.32
N ASN A 374 22.00 -9.88 -29.65
CA ASN A 374 21.85 -11.17 -30.34
C ASN A 374 23.13 -12.00 -30.30
#